data_AF-A0A914W184-F1
#
_entry.id   AF-A0A914W184-F1
#
_cell.length_a   1.000
_cell.length_b   1.000
_cell.length_c   1.000
_cell.angle_alpha   90.00
_cell.angle_beta   90.00
_cell.angle_gamma   90.00
#
_symmetry.space_group_name_H-M   'P 1'
#
loop_
_entity.id
_entity.type
_entity.pdbx_description
1 polymer ?
#
loop_
_entity_poly.entity_id
_entity_poly.type
_entity_poly.pdbx_seq_one_letter_code
_entity_poly.pdbx_strand_id
1 'polypeptide(L)'
;MVVLSKDQLATAEKDTLWEPGLERDSCGVGFIASIKAVATHKILHDGRTMLERMEHRGACACDNDSGDGAGVLTAIPDQLYRAELKAEGVELPPFGEYATGILFLHPESYKLAKGSFDDLAKGCKTNVIHWRKPPCDSSAIGAEAKKTEPCIRQVFVAKTEATADNEVFERAVYQLRKQAAHLIPRQDIECYVCSLSTKTIVYKGQFTPAQLYPYYKDLVNPEYVTYIALVHSRFSTNTFPSWQRAQPNRMLAHNGEINTLRGNVNLMRAREGVMESTKYGADLQKLYPVVEDGQSDSGCFDNVLEFLVRAGGRSLPEAAMTMVPEAWEKDQHMNVEKKAFYNWSAMAMEPWDGPALLTFTDGRYVGAILDRNGLRPARYYLTDDDHLYMSSEVGVADIPVESVVHKKVGASSLSASQLANGRICDLRLNKRMVAAEGDSLDTIDAQYVDSRKKTTMNCSAIAIERRLKVIVD
;
A
#
# COMPACT_ATOMS: atom_id res chain seq x y z
N MET A 1 23.75 13.97 -1.68
CA MET A 1 22.49 14.69 -2.05
C MET A 1 22.31 15.89 -1.16
N VAL A 2 21.79 17.00 -1.70
CA VAL A 2 21.44 18.23 -0.96
C VAL A 2 19.93 18.24 -0.74
N VAL A 3 19.44 18.56 0.45
CA VAL A 3 18.00 18.76 0.69
C VAL A 3 17.61 20.17 0.23
N LEU A 4 16.62 20.27 -0.67
CA LEU A 4 16.13 21.55 -1.18
C LEU A 4 14.86 21.98 -0.46
N SER A 5 14.73 23.28 -0.17
CA SER A 5 13.45 23.90 0.17
C SER A 5 12.49 23.86 -1.03
N LYS A 6 11.20 24.14 -0.81
CA LYS A 6 10.21 24.24 -1.90
C LYS A 6 10.62 25.24 -2.99
N ASP A 7 11.08 26.41 -2.59
CA ASP A 7 11.52 27.45 -3.53
C ASP A 7 12.75 26.99 -4.32
N GLN A 8 13.70 26.34 -3.64
CA GLN A 8 14.88 25.78 -4.29
C GLN A 8 14.54 24.62 -5.23
N LEU A 9 13.55 23.80 -4.89
CA LEU A 9 13.04 22.74 -5.75
C LEU A 9 12.43 23.33 -7.02
N ALA A 10 11.57 24.34 -6.88
CA ALA A 10 10.95 25.03 -8.02
C ALA A 10 11.99 25.72 -8.91
N THR A 11 13.05 26.31 -8.33
CA THR A 11 14.19 26.83 -9.08
C THR A 11 14.95 25.70 -9.79
N ALA A 12 15.17 24.58 -9.11
CA ALA A 12 15.86 23.43 -9.69
C ALA A 12 15.10 22.85 -10.91
N GLU A 13 13.77 22.73 -10.84
CA GLU A 13 12.93 22.28 -11.96
C GLU A 13 13.06 23.20 -13.19
N LYS A 14 13.25 24.50 -12.96
CA LYS A 14 13.23 25.50 -14.02
C LYS A 14 14.61 25.76 -14.64
N ASP A 15 15.65 25.79 -13.80
CA ASP A 15 16.96 26.36 -14.14
C ASP A 15 18.07 25.30 -14.19
N THR A 16 17.76 24.02 -14.02
CA THR A 16 18.75 22.92 -14.10
C THR A 16 18.35 21.85 -15.12
N LEU A 17 19.23 20.86 -15.34
CA LEU A 17 18.93 19.67 -16.17
C LEU A 17 18.13 18.59 -15.41
N TRP A 18 17.74 18.86 -14.16
CA TRP A 18 16.93 17.92 -13.39
C TRP A 18 15.49 17.91 -13.91
N GLU A 19 15.05 16.74 -14.39
CA GLU A 19 13.68 16.50 -14.83
C GLU A 19 13.03 15.49 -13.88
N PRO A 20 12.01 15.89 -13.09
CA PRO A 20 11.33 14.99 -12.14
C PRO A 20 10.78 13.71 -12.80
N GLY A 21 10.47 13.75 -14.09
CA GLY A 21 9.97 12.59 -14.85
C GLY A 21 11.03 11.54 -15.20
N LEU A 22 12.32 11.79 -14.96
CA LEU A 22 13.44 10.88 -15.25
C LEU A 22 14.07 10.29 -13.97
N GLU A 23 13.39 10.43 -12.84
CA GLU A 23 13.85 9.93 -11.54
C GLU A 23 13.91 8.40 -11.50
N ARG A 24 14.99 7.84 -10.92
CA ARG A 24 15.21 6.39 -10.80
C ARG A 24 15.57 5.98 -9.38
N ASP A 25 14.96 4.88 -8.93
CA ASP A 25 15.14 4.32 -7.59
C ASP A 25 15.55 2.82 -7.62
N SER A 26 16.32 2.39 -6.62
CA SER A 26 16.79 1.00 -6.45
C SER A 26 16.67 0.53 -5.00
N CYS A 27 15.50 0.06 -4.61
CA CYS A 27 15.17 -0.12 -3.20
C CYS A 27 15.49 -1.52 -2.65
N GLY A 28 15.44 -1.65 -1.32
CA GLY A 28 15.25 -2.91 -0.62
C GLY A 28 13.80 -3.02 -0.15
N VAL A 29 13.16 -4.17 -0.36
CA VAL A 29 11.76 -4.39 0.06
C VAL A 29 11.59 -5.79 0.62
N GLY A 30 10.75 -5.93 1.64
CA GLY A 30 10.41 -7.21 2.19
C GLY A 30 9.23 -7.16 3.15
N PHE A 31 8.73 -8.32 3.53
CA PHE A 31 7.74 -8.45 4.59
C PHE A 31 7.93 -9.74 5.38
N ILE A 32 7.34 -9.73 6.57
CA ILE A 32 7.22 -10.87 7.47
C ILE A 32 5.77 -10.92 7.90
N ALA A 33 5.16 -12.10 7.85
CA ALA A 33 3.78 -12.28 8.26
C ALA A 33 3.55 -13.62 8.95
N SER A 34 2.70 -13.63 9.98
CA SER A 34 2.16 -14.87 10.56
C SER A 34 0.99 -15.37 9.72
N ILE A 35 1.09 -16.57 9.16
CA ILE A 35 0.00 -17.17 8.36
C ILE A 35 -1.25 -17.39 9.21
N LYS A 36 -1.07 -17.68 10.51
CA LYS A 36 -2.15 -17.85 11.49
C LYS A 36 -2.64 -16.52 12.09
N ALA A 37 -2.14 -15.39 11.60
CA ALA A 37 -2.43 -14.05 12.13
C ALA A 37 -2.13 -13.89 13.63
N VAL A 38 -1.16 -14.65 14.16
CA VAL A 38 -0.72 -14.53 15.55
C VAL A 38 0.18 -13.31 15.67
N ALA A 39 -0.30 -12.30 16.38
CA ALA A 39 0.46 -11.07 16.62
C ALA A 39 1.56 -11.32 17.66
N THR A 40 2.80 -10.99 17.33
CA THR A 40 3.95 -11.10 18.24
C THR A 40 4.91 -9.94 18.04
N HIS A 41 5.69 -9.62 19.06
CA HIS A 41 6.76 -8.62 18.94
C HIS A 41 7.92 -9.13 18.05
N LYS A 42 8.09 -10.45 17.94
CA LYS A 42 9.09 -11.09 17.08
C LYS A 42 8.99 -10.63 15.62
N ILE A 43 7.77 -10.49 15.09
CA ILE A 43 7.55 -10.05 13.70
C ILE A 43 8.09 -8.63 13.46
N LEU A 44 7.91 -7.74 14.44
CA LEU A 44 8.44 -6.39 14.38
C LEU A 44 9.97 -6.39 14.49
N HIS A 45 10.52 -7.16 15.43
CA HIS A 45 11.96 -7.33 15.61
C HIS A 45 12.63 -7.88 14.34
N ASP A 46 12.10 -8.94 13.75
CA ASP A 46 12.66 -9.52 12.54
C ASP A 46 12.50 -8.56 11.35
N GLY A 47 11.44 -7.75 11.33
CA GLY A 47 11.25 -6.70 10.34
C GLY A 47 12.34 -5.63 10.43
N ARG A 48 12.73 -5.27 11.65
CA ARG A 48 13.90 -4.41 11.90
C ARG A 48 15.18 -5.01 11.35
N THR A 49 15.48 -6.26 11.70
CA THR A 49 16.67 -6.96 11.21
C THR A 49 16.69 -7.03 9.68
N MET A 50 15.55 -7.32 9.06
CA MET A 50 15.40 -7.34 7.61
C MET A 50 15.69 -5.98 6.98
N LEU A 51 15.14 -4.90 7.55
CA LEU A 51 15.38 -3.54 7.07
C LEU A 51 16.86 -3.15 7.18
N GLU A 52 17.47 -3.34 8.35
CA GLU A 52 18.88 -3.02 8.62
C GLU A 52 19.83 -3.79 7.68
N ARG A 53 19.55 -5.06 7.39
CA ARG A 53 20.39 -5.86 6.46
C ARG A 53 20.29 -5.41 5.00
N MET A 54 19.23 -4.72 4.63
CA MET A 54 19.07 -4.12 3.29
C MET A 54 19.72 -2.72 3.18
N GLU A 55 20.42 -2.24 4.21
CA GLU A 55 21.07 -0.91 4.23
C GLU A 55 22.09 -0.70 3.11
N HIS A 56 22.78 -1.74 2.67
CA HIS A 56 23.72 -1.65 1.55
C HIS A 56 23.03 -1.35 0.20
N ARG A 57 21.69 -1.41 0.16
CA ARG A 57 20.87 -0.90 -0.95
C ARG A 57 20.29 0.48 -0.68
N GLY A 58 20.60 1.14 0.43
CA GLY A 58 20.15 2.49 0.77
C GLY A 58 21.16 3.55 0.36
N ALA A 59 20.68 4.76 0.06
CA ALA A 59 21.54 5.91 -0.20
C ALA A 59 21.49 6.85 1.01
N CYS A 60 22.59 7.58 1.23
CA CYS A 60 22.68 8.63 2.24
C CYS A 60 22.95 9.98 1.57
N ALA A 61 22.50 11.06 2.21
CA ALA A 61 22.75 12.42 1.80
C ALA A 61 24.23 12.81 2.01
N CYS A 62 24.58 14.06 1.69
CA CYS A 62 25.98 14.52 1.81
C CYS A 62 26.54 14.50 3.24
N ASP A 63 25.68 14.40 4.25
CA ASP A 63 26.07 14.29 5.66
C ASP A 63 26.39 12.84 6.10
N ASN A 64 26.27 11.86 5.20
CA ASN A 64 26.42 10.42 5.48
C ASN A 64 25.50 9.88 6.59
N ASP A 65 24.47 10.64 6.99
CA ASP A 65 23.61 10.33 8.14
C ASP A 65 22.13 10.51 7.81
N SER A 66 21.77 11.33 6.82
CA SER A 66 20.38 11.45 6.37
C SER A 66 20.12 10.45 5.23
N GLY A 67 19.33 9.40 5.48
CA GLY A 67 18.94 8.44 4.43
C GLY A 67 17.81 8.94 3.51
N ASP A 68 17.67 8.32 2.34
CA ASP A 68 16.65 8.70 1.34
C ASP A 68 15.22 8.36 1.73
N GLY A 69 15.05 7.44 2.68
CA GLY A 69 13.77 7.05 3.22
C GLY A 69 13.74 5.60 3.66
N ALA A 70 13.17 5.36 4.83
CA ALA A 70 12.87 4.02 5.32
C ALA A 70 11.51 4.00 6.01
N GLY A 71 10.89 2.83 6.07
CA GLY A 71 9.60 2.68 6.74
C GLY A 71 9.19 1.24 6.96
N VAL A 72 8.17 1.11 7.79
CA VAL A 72 7.48 -0.13 8.12
C VAL A 72 5.97 0.10 8.14
N LEU A 73 5.23 -0.80 7.49
CA LEU A 73 3.79 -0.95 7.60
C LEU A 73 3.51 -2.16 8.47
N THR A 74 2.68 -1.99 9.48
CA THR A 74 2.27 -3.05 10.41
C THR A 74 0.74 -3.11 10.52
N ALA A 75 0.23 -4.20 11.10
CA ALA A 75 -1.11 -4.14 11.68
C ALA A 75 -1.11 -3.21 12.90
N ILE A 76 -2.23 -2.52 13.12
CA ILE A 76 -2.41 -1.59 14.25
C ILE A 76 -2.21 -2.32 15.58
N PRO A 77 -1.31 -1.85 16.46
CA PRO A 77 -1.10 -2.42 17.79
C PRO A 77 -2.19 -1.93 18.77
N ASP A 78 -3.43 -2.43 18.64
CA ASP A 78 -4.61 -1.97 19.42
C ASP A 78 -4.34 -1.91 20.93
N GLN A 79 -3.74 -2.96 21.49
CA GLN A 79 -3.49 -3.05 22.93
C GLN A 79 -2.57 -1.93 23.44
N LEU A 80 -1.50 -1.64 22.68
CA LEU A 80 -0.56 -0.56 23.01
C LEU A 80 -1.27 0.80 23.01
N TYR A 81 -1.99 1.12 21.93
CA TYR A 81 -2.68 2.41 21.81
C TYR A 81 -3.81 2.56 22.83
N ARG A 82 -4.56 1.49 23.09
CA ARG A 82 -5.64 1.49 24.08
C ARG A 82 -5.10 1.74 25.49
N ALA A 83 -3.99 1.11 25.86
CA ALA A 83 -3.37 1.32 27.18
C ALA A 83 -2.87 2.76 27.33
N GLU A 84 -2.20 3.30 26.32
CA GLU A 84 -1.65 4.65 26.33
C GLU A 84 -2.75 5.73 26.37
N LEU A 85 -3.74 5.63 25.48
CA LEU A 85 -4.84 6.60 25.42
C LEU A 85 -5.73 6.57 26.65
N LYS A 86 -5.91 5.39 27.26
CA LYS A 86 -6.63 5.27 28.53
C LYS A 86 -5.94 6.03 29.66
N ALA A 87 -4.59 6.06 29.68
CA ALA A 87 -3.84 6.87 30.64
C ALA A 87 -4.05 8.38 30.41
N GLU A 88 -4.42 8.80 29.20
CA GLU A 88 -4.80 10.17 28.85
C GLU A 88 -6.31 10.46 29.01
N GLY A 89 -7.09 9.50 29.52
CA GLY A 89 -8.53 9.63 29.72
C GLY A 89 -9.38 9.42 28.46
N VAL A 90 -8.82 8.80 27.42
CA VAL A 90 -9.51 8.48 26.16
C VAL A 90 -9.74 6.97 26.05
N GLU A 91 -11.00 6.56 26.01
CA GLU A 91 -11.39 5.18 25.77
C GLU A 91 -11.58 4.94 24.26
N LEU A 92 -10.80 4.02 23.69
CA LEU A 92 -10.94 3.64 22.29
C LEU A 92 -12.18 2.76 22.08
N PRO A 93 -12.93 2.94 20.97
CA PRO A 93 -13.93 1.97 20.53
C PRO A 93 -13.32 0.57 20.31
N PRO A 94 -14.16 -0.48 20.18
CA PRO A 94 -13.69 -1.80 19.76
C PRO A 94 -12.85 -1.75 18.48
N PHE A 95 -11.89 -2.67 18.35
CA PHE A 95 -11.06 -2.77 17.16
C PHE A 95 -11.91 -2.95 15.90
N GLY A 96 -11.60 -2.17 14.84
CA GLY A 96 -12.42 -2.08 13.62
C GLY A 96 -13.51 -1.00 13.66
N GLU A 97 -13.88 -0.49 14.84
CA GLU A 97 -14.82 0.63 15.00
C GLU A 97 -14.15 2.00 15.15
N TYR A 98 -12.82 2.00 15.12
CA TYR A 98 -12.01 3.19 14.98
C TYR A 98 -10.98 2.99 13.88
N ALA A 99 -10.56 4.09 13.29
CA ALA A 99 -9.42 4.18 12.40
C ALA A 99 -8.34 5.04 13.05
N THR A 100 -7.09 4.74 12.74
CA THR A 100 -5.98 5.60 13.13
C THR A 100 -5.00 5.76 11.97
N GLY A 101 -4.22 6.83 12.03
CA GLY A 101 -3.35 7.22 10.94
C GLY A 101 -2.32 8.24 11.36
N ILE A 102 -1.14 8.16 10.77
CA ILE A 102 -0.06 9.13 10.97
C ILE A 102 -0.10 10.17 9.86
N LEU A 103 -0.05 11.44 10.25
CA LEU A 103 -0.02 12.60 9.39
C LEU A 103 1.29 13.37 9.61
N PHE A 104 1.90 13.80 8.50
CA PHE A 104 2.98 14.77 8.48
C PHE A 104 2.40 16.15 8.21
N LEU A 105 2.57 17.05 9.16
CA LEU A 105 2.07 18.42 9.13
C LEU A 105 3.23 19.39 9.23
N HIS A 106 3.07 20.64 8.78
CA HIS A 106 4.11 21.66 9.00
C HIS A 106 4.06 22.20 10.45
N PRO A 107 5.21 22.40 11.13
CA PRO A 107 5.25 22.88 12.53
C PRO A 107 4.51 24.18 12.80
N GLU A 108 4.41 25.07 11.82
CA GLU A 108 3.73 26.37 11.98
C GLU A 108 2.22 26.29 11.75
N SER A 109 1.77 25.39 10.87
CA SER A 109 0.36 25.30 10.45
C SER A 109 -0.37 24.05 10.95
N TYR A 110 0.29 23.17 11.73
CA TYR A 110 -0.32 21.91 12.16
C TYR A 110 -1.64 22.08 12.92
N LYS A 111 -1.84 23.20 13.66
CA LYS A 111 -3.10 23.47 14.35
C LYS A 111 -4.25 23.73 13.37
N LEU A 112 -3.98 24.48 12.30
CA LEU A 112 -4.93 24.72 11.22
C LEU A 112 -5.22 23.41 10.49
N ALA A 113 -4.18 22.64 10.16
CA ALA A 113 -4.33 21.34 9.52
C ALA A 113 -5.22 20.37 10.32
N LYS A 114 -5.04 20.32 11.65
CA LYS A 114 -5.91 19.54 12.55
C LYS A 114 -7.36 20.02 12.50
N GLY A 115 -7.60 21.33 12.59
CA GLY A 115 -8.95 21.90 12.51
C GLY A 115 -9.63 21.57 11.18
N SER A 116 -8.93 21.77 10.07
CA SER A 116 -9.44 21.41 8.73
C SER A 116 -9.71 19.91 8.61
N PHE A 117 -8.86 19.05 9.18
CA PHE A 117 -9.09 17.60 9.21
C PHE A 117 -10.31 17.22 10.05
N ASP A 118 -10.49 17.83 11.22
CA ASP A 118 -11.64 17.60 12.11
C ASP A 118 -12.96 17.99 11.41
N ASP A 119 -12.97 19.08 10.65
CA ASP A 119 -14.14 19.50 9.88
C ASP A 119 -14.44 18.58 8.69
N LEU A 120 -13.40 18.10 7.99
CA LEU A 120 -13.56 17.07 6.96
C LEU A 120 -14.09 15.76 7.54
N ALA A 121 -13.65 15.36 8.74
CA ALA A 121 -14.13 14.16 9.40
C ALA A 121 -15.64 14.23 9.65
N LYS A 122 -16.13 15.35 10.16
CA LYS A 122 -17.58 15.61 10.33
C LYS A 122 -18.31 15.55 9.00
N GLY A 123 -17.77 16.18 7.95
CA GLY A 123 -18.33 16.15 6.59
C GLY A 123 -18.41 14.73 6.00
N CYS A 124 -17.48 13.85 6.37
CA CYS A 124 -17.47 12.44 6.01
C CYS A 124 -18.28 11.55 6.97
N LYS A 125 -19.04 12.13 7.92
CA LYS A 125 -19.86 11.41 8.91
C LYS A 125 -19.04 10.49 9.82
N THR A 126 -17.82 10.92 10.14
CA THR A 126 -16.91 10.30 11.10
C THR A 126 -16.58 11.30 12.21
N ASN A 127 -16.04 10.85 13.32
CA ASN A 127 -15.70 11.75 14.43
C ASN A 127 -14.25 11.57 14.85
N VAL A 128 -13.49 12.67 14.93
CA VAL A 128 -12.14 12.63 15.52
C VAL A 128 -12.29 12.56 17.04
N ILE A 129 -11.76 11.50 17.64
CA ILE A 129 -11.83 11.27 19.09
C ILE A 129 -10.59 11.77 19.81
N HIS A 130 -9.42 11.71 19.16
CA HIS A 130 -8.17 12.12 19.78
C HIS A 130 -7.06 12.38 18.75
N TRP A 131 -6.14 13.28 19.13
CA TRP A 131 -4.92 13.57 18.39
C TRP A 131 -3.71 13.30 19.28
N ARG A 132 -3.02 12.20 19.01
CA ARG A 132 -1.81 11.77 19.71
C ARG A 132 -0.57 12.39 19.04
N LYS A 133 0.44 12.71 19.85
CA LYS A 133 1.80 12.98 19.36
C LYS A 133 2.63 11.71 19.57
N PRO A 134 2.95 10.93 18.52
CA PRO A 134 3.81 9.76 18.68
C PRO A 134 5.15 10.13 19.33
N PRO A 135 5.67 9.30 20.25
CA PRO A 135 6.95 9.54 20.88
C PRO A 135 8.07 9.33 19.86
N CYS A 136 8.64 10.45 19.40
CA CYS A 136 9.74 10.49 18.45
C CYS A 136 11.03 11.01 19.09
N ASP A 137 12.18 10.55 18.61
CA ASP A 137 13.50 11.00 19.03
C ASP A 137 14.30 11.55 17.85
N SER A 138 14.19 12.87 17.67
CA SER A 138 14.86 13.60 16.61
C SER A 138 16.39 13.58 16.76
N SER A 139 16.97 13.13 17.88
CA SER A 139 18.43 13.00 17.97
C SER A 139 18.98 11.94 17.02
N ALA A 140 18.16 10.94 16.66
CA ALA A 140 18.53 9.79 15.84
C ALA A 140 18.67 10.08 14.33
N ILE A 141 18.31 11.27 13.84
CA ILE A 141 18.33 11.60 12.40
C ILE A 141 19.43 12.59 12.03
N GLY A 142 19.92 12.50 10.80
CA GLY A 142 20.93 13.39 10.23
C GLY A 142 20.49 14.86 10.13
N ALA A 143 21.47 15.75 10.01
CA ALA A 143 21.25 17.20 10.04
C ALA A 143 20.41 17.68 8.85
N GLU A 144 20.53 17.04 7.69
CA GLU A 144 19.72 17.40 6.51
C GLU A 144 18.26 16.95 6.67
N ALA A 145 17.99 15.74 7.17
CA ALA A 145 16.63 15.25 7.44
C ALA A 145 15.92 16.08 8.52
N LYS A 146 16.66 16.57 9.53
CA LYS A 146 16.14 17.46 10.59
C LYS A 146 15.54 18.76 10.07
N LYS A 147 16.09 19.33 8.98
CA LYS A 147 15.61 20.62 8.43
C LYS A 147 14.19 20.54 7.90
N THR A 148 13.78 19.36 7.44
CA THR A 148 12.47 19.09 6.83
C THR A 148 11.61 18.17 7.70
N GLU A 149 12.00 17.95 8.96
CA GLU A 149 11.28 17.10 9.90
C GLU A 149 9.84 17.62 10.10
N PRO A 150 8.82 16.81 9.79
CA PRO A 150 7.44 17.24 9.92
C PRO A 150 6.98 17.22 11.38
N CYS A 151 5.95 18.01 11.67
CA CYS A 151 5.16 17.88 12.88
C CYS A 151 4.29 16.61 12.78
N ILE A 152 4.81 15.49 13.28
CA ILE A 152 4.14 14.18 13.23
C ILE A 152 2.96 14.16 14.21
N ARG A 153 1.76 13.82 13.73
CA ARG A 153 0.57 13.61 14.55
C ARG A 153 -0.14 12.34 14.14
N GLN A 154 -0.65 11.62 15.13
CA GLN A 154 -1.49 10.46 14.92
C GLN A 154 -2.93 10.83 15.27
N VAL A 155 -3.84 10.63 14.33
CA VAL A 155 -5.27 10.87 14.54
C VAL A 155 -5.99 9.58 14.87
N PHE A 156 -7.00 9.66 15.73
CA PHE A 156 -7.94 8.58 16.01
C PHE A 156 -9.34 9.05 15.62
N VAL A 157 -9.99 8.29 14.75
CA VAL A 157 -11.31 8.58 14.20
C VAL A 157 -12.24 7.43 14.54
N ALA A 158 -13.43 7.72 15.04
CA ALA A 158 -14.44 6.72 15.37
C ALA A 158 -15.66 6.82 14.46
N LYS A 159 -16.42 5.72 14.41
CA LYS A 159 -17.76 5.69 13.83
C LYS A 159 -18.69 6.73 14.46
N THR A 160 -19.70 7.12 13.69
CA THR A 160 -20.91 7.80 14.16
C THR A 160 -22.12 6.91 13.87
N GLU A 161 -23.32 7.33 14.30
CA GLU A 161 -24.56 6.61 13.96
C GLU A 161 -24.72 6.42 12.43
N ALA A 162 -24.29 7.39 11.63
CA ALA A 162 -24.36 7.33 10.18
C ALA A 162 -23.32 6.40 9.53
N THR A 163 -22.30 5.97 10.28
CA THR A 163 -21.25 5.03 9.86
C THR A 163 -21.20 3.82 10.79
N ALA A 164 -22.35 3.43 11.37
CA ALA A 164 -22.41 2.30 12.31
C ALA A 164 -21.97 0.98 11.69
N ASP A 165 -22.27 0.77 10.40
CA ASP A 165 -21.78 -0.38 9.63
C ASP A 165 -20.26 -0.28 9.34
N ASN A 166 -19.54 -1.38 9.55
CA ASN A 166 -18.07 -1.42 9.38
C ASN A 166 -17.63 -1.10 7.96
N GLU A 167 -18.32 -1.60 6.94
CA GLU A 167 -17.93 -1.34 5.55
C GLU A 167 -18.22 0.11 5.16
N VAL A 168 -19.34 0.66 5.62
CA VAL A 168 -19.66 2.09 5.46
C VAL A 168 -18.59 2.95 6.13
N PHE A 169 -18.15 2.58 7.35
CA PHE A 169 -17.09 3.28 8.05
C PHE A 169 -15.75 3.23 7.31
N GLU A 170 -15.31 2.05 6.84
CA GLU A 170 -14.07 1.93 6.07
C GLU A 170 -14.08 2.80 4.79
N ARG A 171 -15.24 2.89 4.10
CA ARG A 171 -15.41 3.79 2.95
C ARG A 171 -15.34 5.27 3.35
N ALA A 172 -16.00 5.64 4.44
CA ALA A 172 -15.96 7.01 4.96
C ALA A 172 -14.54 7.43 5.38
N VAL A 173 -13.77 6.52 5.97
CA VAL A 173 -12.37 6.73 6.33
C VAL A 173 -11.48 6.91 5.09
N TYR A 174 -11.69 6.09 4.05
CA TYR A 174 -11.00 6.26 2.76
C TYR A 174 -11.32 7.62 2.11
N GLN A 175 -12.61 8.00 2.09
CA GLN A 175 -13.05 9.29 1.60
C GLN A 175 -12.45 10.45 2.41
N LEU A 176 -12.43 10.36 3.74
CA LEU A 176 -11.80 11.34 4.61
C LEU A 176 -10.32 11.51 4.27
N ARG A 177 -9.58 10.41 4.06
CA ARG A 177 -8.17 10.46 3.68
C ARG A 177 -7.97 11.17 2.34
N LYS A 178 -8.76 10.83 1.31
CA LYS A 178 -8.70 11.47 -0.02
C LYS A 178 -9.05 12.95 0.05
N GLN A 179 -10.12 13.30 0.77
CA GLN A 179 -10.52 14.69 0.96
C GLN A 179 -9.46 15.49 1.74
N ALA A 180 -8.84 14.91 2.77
CA ALA A 180 -7.75 15.55 3.50
C ALA A 180 -6.54 15.82 2.58
N ALA A 181 -6.16 14.85 1.75
CA ALA A 181 -5.07 15.00 0.79
C ALA A 181 -5.34 16.05 -0.29
N HIS A 182 -6.61 16.26 -0.69
CA HIS A 182 -6.95 17.20 -1.76
C HIS A 182 -7.29 18.60 -1.26
N LEU A 183 -8.00 18.72 -0.14
CA LEU A 183 -8.63 19.97 0.29
C LEU A 183 -7.79 20.76 1.29
N ILE A 184 -6.95 20.09 2.10
CA ILE A 184 -6.08 20.79 3.06
C ILE A 184 -4.94 21.50 2.31
N PRO A 185 -4.23 20.87 1.34
CA PRO A 185 -3.19 21.55 0.57
C PRO A 185 -3.69 22.73 -0.27
N ARG A 186 -4.95 22.73 -0.70
CA ARG A 186 -5.59 23.87 -1.41
C ARG A 186 -5.73 25.13 -0.55
N GLN A 187 -5.55 25.01 0.76
CA GLN A 187 -5.55 26.13 1.70
C GLN A 187 -4.11 26.62 1.98
N ASP A 188 -3.12 26.18 1.18
CA ASP A 188 -1.69 26.38 1.42
C ASP A 188 -1.20 25.79 2.76
N ILE A 189 -1.90 24.77 3.25
CA ILE A 189 -1.55 24.05 4.48
C ILE A 189 -0.92 22.71 4.10
N GLU A 190 0.33 22.49 4.51
CA GLU A 190 0.99 21.20 4.30
C GLU A 190 0.36 20.10 5.16
N CYS A 191 -0.11 19.06 4.49
CA CYS A 191 -0.67 17.88 5.12
C CYS A 191 -0.42 16.67 4.24
N TYR A 192 0.32 15.69 4.75
CA TYR A 192 0.51 14.41 4.10
C TYR A 192 0.05 13.28 5.02
N VAL A 193 -0.94 12.52 4.56
CA VAL A 193 -1.51 11.40 5.32
C VAL A 193 -0.75 10.12 4.97
N CYS A 194 0.15 9.67 5.85
CA CYS A 194 0.96 8.47 5.63
C CYS A 194 0.09 7.21 5.61
N SER A 195 -0.85 7.15 6.54
CA SER A 195 -1.86 6.10 6.66
C SER A 195 -3.10 6.66 7.33
N LEU A 196 -4.26 6.07 7.07
CA LEU A 196 -5.49 6.25 7.83
C LEU A 196 -6.36 5.01 7.58
N SER A 197 -6.41 4.10 8.53
CA SER A 197 -6.96 2.75 8.33
C SER A 197 -7.49 2.19 9.64
N THR A 198 -8.41 1.21 9.52
CA THR A 198 -8.94 0.42 10.64
C THR A 198 -8.08 -0.80 10.97
N LYS A 199 -7.10 -1.14 10.11
CA LYS A 199 -6.31 -2.38 10.20
C LYS A 199 -4.81 -2.17 10.24
N THR A 200 -4.31 -1.17 9.51
CA THR A 200 -2.88 -0.99 9.25
C THR A 200 -2.39 0.39 9.66
N ILE A 201 -1.11 0.52 9.98
CA ILE A 201 -0.46 1.79 10.27
C ILE A 201 0.94 1.81 9.65
N VAL A 202 1.36 2.98 9.20
CA VAL A 202 2.65 3.18 8.51
C VAL A 202 3.51 4.13 9.31
N TYR A 203 4.66 3.65 9.75
CA TYR A 203 5.75 4.44 10.34
C TYR A 203 6.85 4.57 9.31
N LYS A 204 7.13 5.79 8.85
CA LYS A 204 8.12 6.04 7.79
C LYS A 204 8.71 7.42 7.92
N GLY A 205 9.75 7.72 7.14
CA GLY A 205 10.34 9.04 7.12
C GLY A 205 11.68 9.04 6.41
N GLN A 206 12.36 10.18 6.46
CA GLN A 206 13.66 10.37 5.86
C GLN A 206 14.75 9.81 6.79
N PHE A 207 14.97 8.50 6.71
CA PHE A 207 15.85 7.73 7.59
C PHE A 207 16.81 6.88 6.78
N THR A 208 17.99 6.59 7.35
CA THR A 208 18.68 5.34 7.01
C THR A 208 17.90 4.17 7.63
N PRO A 209 18.04 2.95 7.10
CA PRO A 209 17.39 1.76 7.66
C PRO A 209 17.56 1.57 9.17
N ALA A 210 18.75 1.87 9.71
CA ALA A 210 19.06 1.75 11.13
C ALA A 210 18.37 2.82 12.02
N GLN A 211 17.95 3.95 11.46
CA GLN A 211 17.40 5.08 12.22
C GLN A 211 15.89 4.98 12.49
N LEU A 212 15.14 4.24 11.66
CA LEU A 212 13.68 4.18 11.74
C LEU A 212 13.17 3.74 13.13
N TYR A 213 13.71 2.63 13.64
CA TYR A 213 13.25 2.03 14.90
C TYR A 213 13.66 2.86 16.12
N PRO A 214 14.91 3.35 16.25
CA PRO A 214 15.29 4.26 17.34
C PRO A 214 14.52 5.58 17.34
N TYR A 215 14.14 6.10 16.18
CA TYR A 215 13.38 7.35 16.05
C TYR A 215 11.96 7.21 16.61
N TYR A 216 11.20 6.21 16.19
CA TYR A 216 9.84 5.99 16.70
C TYR A 216 9.84 5.06 17.93
N LYS A 217 9.64 5.63 19.13
CA LYS A 217 9.71 4.84 20.37
C LYS A 217 8.63 3.76 20.48
N ASP A 218 7.51 3.91 19.76
CA ASP A 218 6.51 2.85 19.63
C ASP A 218 7.13 1.56 19.08
N LEU A 219 8.01 1.66 18.08
CA LEU A 219 8.56 0.50 17.36
C LEU A 219 9.58 -0.31 18.18
N VAL A 220 10.08 0.26 19.29
CA VAL A 220 10.98 -0.44 20.24
C VAL A 220 10.27 -0.83 21.52
N ASN A 221 8.96 -0.57 21.63
CA ASN A 221 8.17 -0.97 22.77
C ASN A 221 7.89 -2.49 22.69
N PRO A 222 8.24 -3.28 23.72
CA PRO A 222 8.01 -4.73 23.73
C PRO A 222 6.52 -5.11 23.66
N GLU A 223 5.62 -4.21 24.07
CA GLU A 223 4.15 -4.38 23.98
C GLU A 223 3.62 -4.15 22.55
N TYR A 224 4.47 -3.66 21.63
CA TYR A 224 4.09 -3.56 20.23
C TYR A 224 4.08 -4.95 19.60
N VAL A 225 2.90 -5.54 19.52
CA VAL A 225 2.67 -6.81 18.82
C VAL A 225 1.99 -6.56 17.47
N THR A 226 2.42 -7.30 16.46
CA THR A 226 1.81 -7.24 15.12
C THR A 226 1.91 -8.61 14.45
N TYR A 227 1.01 -8.91 13.53
CA TYR A 227 1.03 -10.17 12.76
C TYR A 227 1.63 -9.97 11.36
N ILE A 228 1.98 -8.74 10.99
CA ILE A 228 2.60 -8.38 9.71
C ILE A 228 3.54 -7.19 9.91
N ALA A 229 4.70 -7.26 9.27
CA ALA A 229 5.62 -6.13 9.12
C ALA A 229 6.14 -6.11 7.68
N LEU A 230 5.78 -5.08 6.93
CA LEU A 230 6.23 -4.83 5.56
C LEU A 230 7.21 -3.65 5.60
N VAL A 231 8.46 -3.90 5.26
CA VAL A 231 9.57 -2.93 5.36
C VAL A 231 10.06 -2.51 3.99
N HIS A 232 10.52 -1.25 3.92
CA HIS A 232 11.13 -0.71 2.71
C HIS A 232 12.28 0.23 3.06
N SER A 233 13.35 0.13 2.29
CA SER A 233 14.45 1.07 2.25
C SER A 233 14.56 1.65 0.85
N ARG A 234 14.53 2.97 0.75
CA ARG A 234 14.61 3.70 -0.52
C ARG A 234 16.06 3.99 -0.88
N PHE A 235 16.35 3.91 -2.18
CA PHE A 235 17.56 4.44 -2.79
C PHE A 235 17.14 5.30 -3.95
N SER A 236 17.54 6.56 -3.96
CA SER A 236 17.31 7.43 -5.08
C SER A 236 18.62 7.90 -5.67
N THR A 237 18.73 7.73 -6.99
CA THR A 237 19.90 8.24 -7.71
C THR A 237 19.76 9.71 -8.12
N ASN A 238 18.52 10.23 -8.21
CA ASN A 238 18.24 11.53 -8.84
C ASN A 238 17.11 12.34 -8.17
N THR A 239 16.55 11.91 -7.02
CA THR A 239 15.47 12.66 -6.36
C THR A 239 15.98 13.42 -5.15
N PHE A 240 15.36 14.56 -4.86
CA PHE A 240 15.53 15.20 -3.56
C PHE A 240 14.82 14.36 -2.49
N PRO A 241 15.53 13.93 -1.44
CA PRO A 241 14.94 13.09 -0.41
C PRO A 241 13.90 13.90 0.37
N SER A 242 12.75 13.27 0.65
CA SER A 242 11.68 13.89 1.41
C SER A 242 10.94 12.86 2.25
N TRP A 243 10.49 13.29 3.43
CA TRP A 243 9.78 12.44 4.38
C TRP A 243 8.56 11.73 3.77
N GLN A 244 7.83 12.43 2.90
CA GLN A 244 6.60 11.92 2.28
C GLN A 244 6.88 10.84 1.22
N ARG A 245 8.02 10.91 0.53
CA ARG A 245 8.42 9.98 -0.53
C ARG A 245 8.98 8.64 0.00
N ALA A 246 9.31 8.57 1.28
CA ALA A 246 9.63 7.30 1.92
C ALA A 246 8.46 6.31 1.77
N GLN A 247 8.78 5.03 1.71
CA GLN A 247 7.81 3.93 1.64
C GLN A 247 7.92 3.07 2.90
N PRO A 248 6.91 2.24 3.25
CA PRO A 248 5.71 1.91 2.47
C PRO A 248 4.73 3.07 2.21
N ASN A 249 3.93 2.94 1.17
CA ASN A 249 2.71 3.72 0.95
C ASN A 249 1.54 3.09 1.74
N ARG A 250 0.27 3.33 1.36
CA ARG A 250 -0.89 2.93 2.18
C ARG A 250 -1.19 1.43 2.09
N MET A 251 -0.95 0.83 0.92
CA MET A 251 -1.14 -0.60 0.66
C MET A 251 0.09 -1.27 0.06
N LEU A 252 1.06 -0.49 -0.43
CA LEU A 252 2.16 -0.98 -1.25
C LEU A 252 3.53 -0.53 -0.75
N ALA A 253 4.55 -1.38 -0.92
CA ALA A 253 5.92 -0.92 -1.16
C ALA A 253 6.46 -1.49 -2.48
N HIS A 254 7.26 -0.68 -3.17
CA HIS A 254 7.70 -0.88 -4.52
C HIS A 254 9.23 -0.79 -4.60
N ASN A 255 9.83 -1.83 -5.17
CA ASN A 255 11.22 -1.85 -5.61
C ASN A 255 11.22 -1.92 -7.13
N GLY A 256 11.45 -0.79 -7.79
CA GLY A 256 11.27 -0.73 -9.23
C GLY A 256 11.01 0.68 -9.75
N GLU A 257 10.57 0.72 -11.00
CA GLU A 257 10.17 1.93 -11.72
C GLU A 257 9.00 1.60 -12.64
N ILE A 258 7.97 2.45 -12.67
CA ILE A 258 6.85 2.32 -13.62
C ILE A 258 7.11 3.18 -14.87
N ASN A 259 7.56 2.55 -15.95
CA ASN A 259 7.95 3.24 -17.19
C ASN A 259 6.77 3.77 -18.01
N THR A 260 5.57 3.25 -17.73
CA THR A 260 4.31 3.61 -18.43
C THR A 260 3.51 4.70 -17.71
N LEU A 261 4.05 5.25 -16.62
CA LEU A 261 3.34 6.10 -15.65
C LEU A 261 2.47 7.19 -16.29
N ARG A 262 3.05 8.00 -17.19
CA ARG A 262 2.32 9.13 -17.81
C ARG A 262 1.07 8.67 -18.56
N GLY A 263 1.15 7.55 -19.28
CA GLY A 263 0.00 6.97 -19.99
C GLY A 263 -1.07 6.51 -19.00
N ASN A 264 -0.66 5.80 -17.96
CA ASN A 264 -1.57 5.22 -16.97
C ASN A 264 -2.29 6.31 -16.15
N VAL A 265 -1.57 7.34 -15.72
CA VAL A 265 -2.15 8.48 -15.00
C VAL A 265 -3.18 9.21 -15.88
N ASN A 266 -2.87 9.45 -17.15
CA ASN A 266 -3.79 10.10 -18.07
C ASN A 266 -5.05 9.25 -18.34
N LEU A 267 -4.89 7.93 -18.49
CA LEU A 267 -6.03 7.02 -18.69
C LEU A 267 -6.91 6.93 -17.44
N MET A 268 -6.31 6.92 -16.23
CA MET A 268 -7.08 7.03 -14.98
C MET A 268 -7.85 8.34 -14.89
N ARG A 269 -7.22 9.48 -15.21
CA ARG A 269 -7.91 10.78 -15.27
C ARG A 269 -9.07 10.78 -16.28
N ALA A 270 -8.89 10.14 -17.45
CA ALA A 270 -9.97 10.01 -18.43
C ALA A 270 -11.15 9.18 -17.89
N ARG A 271 -10.89 8.14 -17.09
CA ARG A 271 -11.92 7.31 -16.45
C ARG A 271 -12.75 8.07 -15.42
N GLU A 272 -12.18 9.06 -14.73
CA GLU A 272 -12.90 9.84 -13.70
C GLU A 272 -14.19 10.48 -14.21
N GLY A 273 -14.25 10.83 -15.50
CA GLY A 273 -15.44 11.43 -16.13
C GLY A 273 -16.57 10.46 -16.46
N VAL A 274 -16.32 9.13 -16.43
CA VAL A 274 -17.30 8.09 -16.82
C VAL A 274 -17.50 7.02 -15.75
N MET A 275 -16.68 7.00 -14.70
CA MET A 275 -16.81 6.04 -13.60
C MET A 275 -18.06 6.30 -12.77
N GLU A 276 -18.76 5.22 -12.44
CA GLU A 276 -19.92 5.21 -11.56
C GLU A 276 -19.70 4.21 -10.42
N SER A 277 -20.31 4.47 -9.26
CA SER A 277 -20.24 3.57 -8.12
C SER A 277 -21.57 3.55 -7.39
N THR A 278 -22.13 2.36 -7.19
CA THR A 278 -23.33 2.18 -6.37
C THR A 278 -23.06 2.42 -4.89
N LYS A 279 -21.82 2.19 -4.43
CA LYS A 279 -21.41 2.33 -3.02
C LYS A 279 -21.16 3.79 -2.63
N TYR A 280 -20.62 4.60 -3.54
CA TYR A 280 -20.33 6.02 -3.29
C TYR A 280 -21.37 6.96 -3.91
N GLY A 281 -22.10 6.55 -4.95
CA GLY A 281 -23.06 7.40 -5.65
C GLY A 281 -22.44 8.72 -6.08
N ALA A 282 -23.11 9.83 -5.77
CA ALA A 282 -22.61 11.18 -6.05
C ALA A 282 -21.31 11.53 -5.29
N ASP A 283 -21.02 10.86 -4.18
CA ASP A 283 -19.80 11.11 -3.39
C ASP A 283 -18.54 10.52 -4.05
N LEU A 284 -18.67 9.74 -5.13
CA LEU A 284 -17.51 9.23 -5.86
C LEU A 284 -16.59 10.36 -6.35
N GLN A 285 -17.17 11.49 -6.77
CA GLN A 285 -16.40 12.65 -7.23
C GLN A 285 -15.51 13.27 -6.14
N LYS A 286 -15.84 13.04 -4.85
CA LYS A 286 -15.02 13.49 -3.73
C LYS A 286 -13.71 12.71 -3.62
N LEU A 287 -13.59 11.57 -4.29
CA LEU A 287 -12.36 10.79 -4.34
C LEU A 287 -11.38 11.31 -5.40
N TYR A 288 -11.78 12.25 -6.25
CA TYR A 288 -10.97 12.73 -7.37
C TYR A 288 -10.08 13.93 -7.01
N PRO A 289 -8.89 14.04 -7.62
CA PRO A 289 -8.30 13.08 -8.56
C PRO A 289 -7.87 11.76 -7.86
N VAL A 290 -8.04 10.62 -8.55
CA VAL A 290 -7.67 9.30 -8.00
C VAL A 290 -6.17 9.29 -7.68
N VAL A 291 -5.37 9.70 -8.67
CA VAL A 291 -3.93 9.92 -8.52
C VAL A 291 -3.70 11.33 -7.98
N GLU A 292 -3.16 11.42 -6.77
CA GLU A 292 -2.80 12.68 -6.13
C GLU A 292 -1.65 13.37 -6.89
N ASP A 293 -1.65 14.71 -6.90
CA ASP A 293 -0.58 15.47 -7.53
C ASP A 293 0.74 15.35 -6.74
N GLY A 294 1.87 15.46 -7.44
CA GLY A 294 3.21 15.45 -6.83
C GLY A 294 3.67 14.12 -6.23
N GLN A 295 2.96 13.01 -6.50
CA GLN A 295 3.36 11.67 -6.04
C GLN A 295 4.49 11.08 -6.89
N SER A 296 5.29 10.21 -6.28
CA SER A 296 6.20 9.32 -7.00
C SER A 296 5.42 8.29 -7.83
N ASP A 297 6.08 7.63 -8.77
CA ASP A 297 5.50 6.54 -9.55
C ASP A 297 4.81 5.47 -8.68
N SER A 298 5.44 5.15 -7.55
CA SER A 298 5.03 4.19 -6.55
C SER A 298 3.82 4.69 -5.75
N GLY A 299 3.77 5.99 -5.47
CA GLY A 299 2.62 6.65 -4.84
C GLY A 299 1.41 6.70 -5.77
N CYS A 300 1.64 7.00 -7.05
CA CYS A 300 0.61 6.93 -8.10
C CYS A 300 0.03 5.53 -8.23
N PHE A 301 0.88 4.49 -8.26
CA PHE A 301 0.43 3.10 -8.28
C PHE A 301 -0.40 2.77 -7.04
N ASP A 302 0.08 3.11 -5.84
CA ASP A 302 -0.63 2.87 -4.57
C ASP A 302 -2.00 3.54 -4.54
N ASN A 303 -2.13 4.76 -5.05
CA ASN A 303 -3.40 5.47 -5.16
C ASN A 303 -4.43 4.71 -6.01
N VAL A 304 -4.02 4.19 -7.18
CA VAL A 304 -4.90 3.44 -8.07
C VAL A 304 -5.23 2.07 -7.49
N LEU A 305 -4.25 1.38 -6.90
CA LEU A 305 -4.45 0.10 -6.23
C LEU A 305 -5.47 0.23 -5.09
N GLU A 306 -5.30 1.23 -4.23
CA GLU A 306 -6.20 1.49 -3.12
C GLU A 306 -7.59 1.91 -3.62
N PHE A 307 -7.69 2.67 -4.72
CA PHE A 307 -8.96 3.02 -5.33
C PHE A 307 -9.71 1.78 -5.86
N LEU A 308 -9.04 0.86 -6.56
CA LEU A 308 -9.66 -0.37 -7.04
C LEU A 308 -10.18 -1.23 -5.89
N VAL A 309 -9.46 -1.27 -4.76
CA VAL A 309 -9.87 -2.03 -3.57
C VAL A 309 -11.01 -1.34 -2.82
N ARG A 310 -10.85 -0.06 -2.49
CA ARG A 310 -11.77 0.68 -1.60
C ARG A 310 -13.00 1.24 -2.31
N ALA A 311 -12.85 1.71 -3.55
CA ALA A 311 -13.92 2.25 -4.36
C ALA A 311 -14.48 1.22 -5.34
N GLY A 312 -13.61 0.47 -6.00
CA GLY A 312 -13.98 -0.58 -6.95
C GLY A 312 -14.49 -1.87 -6.30
N GLY A 313 -14.22 -2.08 -5.01
CA GLY A 313 -14.63 -3.29 -4.28
C GLY A 313 -13.88 -4.56 -4.68
N ARG A 314 -12.77 -4.43 -5.42
CA ARG A 314 -11.94 -5.54 -5.87
C ARG A 314 -11.13 -6.10 -4.72
N SER A 315 -10.85 -7.40 -4.75
CA SER A 315 -9.89 -7.96 -3.80
C SER A 315 -8.47 -7.40 -4.08
N LEU A 316 -7.64 -7.23 -3.04
CA LEU A 316 -6.26 -6.74 -3.23
C LEU A 316 -5.45 -7.58 -4.24
N PRO A 317 -5.51 -8.94 -4.23
CA PRO A 317 -4.83 -9.74 -5.24
C PRO A 317 -5.34 -9.52 -6.66
N GLU A 318 -6.67 -9.40 -6.84
CA GLU A 318 -7.27 -9.14 -8.15
C GLU A 318 -6.88 -7.77 -8.71
N ALA A 319 -6.91 -6.73 -7.86
CA ALA A 319 -6.48 -5.39 -8.24
C ALA A 319 -4.99 -5.39 -8.65
N ALA A 320 -4.12 -6.06 -7.88
CA ALA A 320 -2.71 -6.19 -8.21
C ALA A 320 -2.49 -6.94 -9.54
N MET A 321 -3.20 -8.05 -9.77
CA MET A 321 -3.12 -8.82 -11.02
C MET A 321 -3.67 -8.05 -12.23
N THR A 322 -4.66 -7.18 -12.02
CA THR A 322 -5.24 -6.32 -13.06
C THR A 322 -4.24 -5.25 -13.48
N MET A 323 -3.58 -4.61 -12.50
CA MET A 323 -2.58 -3.57 -12.77
C MET A 323 -1.27 -4.11 -13.32
N VAL A 324 -0.82 -5.29 -12.85
CA VAL A 324 0.44 -5.93 -13.27
C VAL A 324 0.17 -7.36 -13.74
N PRO A 325 -0.38 -7.54 -14.96
CA PRO A 325 -0.65 -8.86 -15.49
C PRO A 325 0.64 -9.60 -15.86
N GLU A 326 0.64 -10.93 -15.69
CA GLU A 326 1.70 -11.80 -16.17
C GLU A 326 1.76 -11.82 -17.71
N ALA A 327 2.86 -12.32 -18.29
CA ALA A 327 2.94 -12.54 -19.74
C ALA A 327 2.03 -13.71 -20.18
N TRP A 328 0.74 -13.43 -20.43
CA TRP A 328 -0.31 -14.45 -20.55
C TRP A 328 -0.68 -14.86 -21.99
N GLU A 329 -0.53 -13.97 -22.98
CA GLU A 329 -1.08 -14.17 -24.33
C GLU A 329 -0.61 -15.46 -25.00
N LYS A 330 0.71 -15.72 -24.95
CA LYS A 330 1.37 -16.84 -25.62
C LYS A 330 1.71 -18.00 -24.67
N ASP A 331 1.34 -17.89 -23.39
CA ASP A 331 1.53 -18.98 -22.45
C ASP A 331 0.53 -20.11 -22.78
N GLN A 332 1.07 -21.28 -23.13
CA GLN A 332 0.32 -22.50 -23.42
C GLN A 332 0.09 -23.36 -22.17
N HIS A 333 0.83 -23.09 -21.10
CA HIS A 333 0.76 -23.80 -19.82
C HIS A 333 -0.10 -23.07 -18.80
N MET A 334 -0.45 -21.79 -19.07
CA MET A 334 -1.37 -21.03 -18.25
C MET A 334 -2.76 -21.68 -18.23
N ASN A 335 -3.31 -21.80 -17.03
CA ASN A 335 -4.67 -22.26 -16.79
C ASN A 335 -5.70 -21.39 -17.56
N VAL A 336 -6.73 -22.03 -18.11
CA VAL A 336 -7.72 -21.38 -19.00
C VAL A 336 -8.46 -20.25 -18.28
N GLU A 337 -8.87 -20.45 -17.03
CA GLU A 337 -9.55 -19.45 -16.23
C GLU A 337 -8.63 -18.24 -15.94
N LYS A 338 -7.33 -18.47 -15.70
CA LYS A 338 -6.33 -17.39 -15.57
C LYS A 338 -6.16 -16.59 -16.84
N LYS A 339 -6.11 -17.30 -17.98
CA LYS A 339 -5.98 -16.67 -19.29
C LYS A 339 -7.22 -15.85 -19.64
N ALA A 340 -8.42 -16.36 -19.32
CA ALA A 340 -9.68 -15.66 -19.49
C ALA A 340 -9.76 -14.40 -18.62
N PHE A 341 -9.34 -14.48 -17.34
CA PHE A 341 -9.25 -13.33 -16.45
C PHE A 341 -8.33 -12.24 -17.02
N TYR A 342 -7.12 -12.60 -17.47
CA TYR A 342 -6.21 -11.61 -18.05
C TYR A 342 -6.69 -11.01 -19.37
N ASN A 343 -7.39 -11.81 -20.20
CA ASN A 343 -8.01 -11.30 -21.41
C ASN A 343 -9.09 -10.26 -21.09
N TRP A 344 -9.91 -10.52 -20.07
CA TRP A 344 -10.88 -9.55 -19.56
C TRP A 344 -10.20 -8.31 -18.97
N SER A 345 -9.20 -8.50 -18.10
CA SER A 345 -8.53 -7.39 -17.40
C SER A 345 -7.83 -6.45 -18.38
N ALA A 346 -7.24 -6.99 -19.47
CA ALA A 346 -6.60 -6.23 -20.52
C ALA A 346 -7.57 -5.31 -21.30
N MET A 347 -8.87 -5.62 -21.30
CA MET A 347 -9.89 -4.72 -21.87
C MET A 347 -10.29 -3.61 -20.90
N ALA A 348 -10.15 -3.83 -19.59
CA ALA A 348 -10.56 -2.89 -18.55
C ALA A 348 -9.45 -1.90 -18.18
N MET A 349 -8.21 -2.37 -18.07
CA MET A 349 -7.07 -1.60 -17.59
C MET A 349 -5.78 -1.92 -18.34
N GLU A 350 -5.07 -0.87 -18.71
CA GLU A 350 -3.72 -0.96 -19.24
C GLU A 350 -2.73 -1.42 -18.16
N PRO A 351 -1.72 -2.25 -18.51
CA PRO A 351 -0.68 -2.63 -17.59
C PRO A 351 0.14 -1.44 -17.08
N TRP A 352 0.37 -1.40 -15.77
CA TRP A 352 1.35 -0.53 -15.14
C TRP A 352 2.73 -1.18 -15.23
N ASP A 353 3.32 -1.09 -16.42
CA ASP A 353 4.55 -1.80 -16.81
C ASP A 353 5.83 -1.05 -16.41
N GLY A 354 6.89 -1.82 -16.20
CA GLY A 354 8.21 -1.39 -15.73
C GLY A 354 8.84 -2.43 -14.79
N PRO A 355 10.16 -2.38 -14.53
CA PRO A 355 10.81 -3.30 -13.60
C PRO A 355 10.20 -3.14 -12.21
N ALA A 356 9.60 -4.18 -11.63
CA ALA A 356 8.89 -4.04 -10.37
C ALA A 356 8.91 -5.31 -9.52
N LEU A 357 9.26 -5.15 -8.25
CA LEU A 357 8.83 -6.01 -7.15
C LEU A 357 7.90 -5.17 -6.27
N LEU A 358 6.62 -5.53 -6.30
CA LEU A 358 5.57 -4.89 -5.55
C LEU A 358 5.18 -5.79 -4.39
N THR A 359 5.30 -5.29 -3.16
CA THR A 359 4.80 -5.97 -1.96
C THR A 359 3.60 -5.21 -1.44
N PHE A 360 2.51 -5.90 -1.12
CA PHE A 360 1.27 -5.22 -0.78
C PHE A 360 0.51 -5.89 0.35
N THR A 361 -0.27 -5.10 1.07
CA THR A 361 -1.19 -5.56 2.11
C THR A 361 -2.31 -4.56 2.37
N ASP A 362 -3.48 -5.07 2.72
CA ASP A 362 -4.62 -4.32 3.27
C ASP A 362 -4.88 -4.67 4.76
N GLY A 363 -3.93 -5.38 5.39
CA GLY A 363 -4.05 -5.95 6.73
C GLY A 363 -4.73 -7.33 6.76
N ARG A 364 -5.41 -7.77 5.69
CA ARG A 364 -6.01 -9.11 5.54
C ARG A 364 -5.23 -9.99 4.57
N TYR A 365 -4.74 -9.41 3.49
CA TYR A 365 -3.87 -10.07 2.52
C TYR A 365 -2.47 -9.54 2.67
N VAL A 366 -1.48 -10.39 2.43
CA VAL A 366 -0.10 -9.95 2.18
C VAL A 366 0.44 -10.73 1.00
N GLY A 367 1.07 -10.01 0.08
CA GLY A 367 1.56 -10.61 -1.15
C GLY A 367 2.72 -9.84 -1.73
N ALA A 368 3.35 -10.48 -2.71
CA ALA A 368 4.30 -9.84 -3.61
C ALA A 368 3.91 -10.20 -5.04
N ILE A 369 4.07 -9.27 -5.97
CA ILE A 369 3.97 -9.53 -7.41
C ILE A 369 5.22 -8.97 -8.09
N LEU A 370 5.71 -9.71 -9.08
CA LEU A 370 6.79 -9.26 -9.96
C LEU A 370 6.20 -8.70 -11.24
N ASP A 371 6.92 -7.78 -11.87
CA ASP A 371 6.61 -7.37 -13.23
C ASP A 371 6.61 -8.57 -14.19
N ARG A 372 5.98 -8.37 -15.35
CA ARG A 372 5.79 -9.41 -16.37
C ARG A 372 7.08 -10.08 -16.85
N ASN A 373 8.23 -9.41 -16.71
CA ASN A 373 9.54 -9.90 -17.14
C ASN A 373 10.40 -10.37 -15.95
N GLY A 374 9.93 -10.22 -14.70
CA GLY A 374 10.64 -10.64 -13.50
C GLY A 374 11.98 -9.92 -13.31
N LEU A 375 12.03 -8.62 -13.57
CA LEU A 375 13.27 -7.84 -13.62
C LEU A 375 13.85 -7.54 -12.24
N ARG A 376 13.09 -7.78 -11.16
CA ARG A 376 13.52 -7.59 -9.78
C ARG A 376 13.56 -8.93 -9.03
N PRO A 377 14.55 -9.15 -8.14
CA PRO A 377 14.64 -10.39 -7.38
C PRO A 377 13.58 -10.41 -6.28
N ALA A 378 12.94 -11.56 -6.08
CA ALA A 378 12.08 -11.85 -4.92
C ALA A 378 12.39 -13.25 -4.39
N ARG A 379 12.47 -13.40 -3.07
CA ARG A 379 12.81 -14.64 -2.36
C ARG A 379 11.87 -14.80 -1.19
N TYR A 380 11.45 -16.04 -0.91
CA TYR A 380 10.69 -16.31 0.31
C TYR A 380 11.11 -17.58 1.03
N TYR A 381 10.86 -17.55 2.33
CA TYR A 381 11.03 -18.64 3.29
C TYR A 381 9.74 -18.81 4.07
N LEU A 382 9.28 -20.06 4.17
CA LEU A 382 8.23 -20.47 5.09
C LEU A 382 8.88 -21.26 6.21
N THR A 383 8.66 -20.86 7.44
CA THR A 383 9.13 -21.57 8.64
C THR A 383 8.09 -22.54 9.18
N ASP A 384 8.52 -23.49 10.00
CA ASP A 384 7.70 -24.52 10.65
C ASP A 384 6.75 -23.95 11.72
N ASP A 385 7.06 -22.75 12.21
CA ASP A 385 6.22 -21.93 13.10
C ASP A 385 5.23 -21.00 12.34
N ASP A 386 4.98 -21.28 11.06
CA ASP A 386 3.99 -20.60 10.21
C ASP A 386 4.27 -19.10 9.95
N HIS A 387 5.54 -18.68 9.97
CA HIS A 387 5.95 -17.36 9.49
C HIS A 387 6.41 -17.38 8.04
N LEU A 388 5.89 -16.44 7.25
CA LEU A 388 6.29 -16.20 5.88
C LEU A 388 7.21 -14.97 5.83
N TYR A 389 8.45 -15.20 5.40
CA TYR A 389 9.44 -14.16 5.14
C TYR A 389 9.57 -13.99 3.64
N MET A 390 9.46 -12.77 3.13
CA MET A 390 9.69 -12.45 1.73
C MET A 390 10.60 -11.23 1.64
N SER A 391 11.62 -11.25 0.79
CA SER A 391 12.48 -10.10 0.57
C SER A 391 13.05 -10.09 -0.84
N SER A 392 13.52 -8.92 -1.28
CA SER A 392 14.36 -8.80 -2.46
C SER A 392 15.68 -9.57 -2.36
N GLU A 393 16.11 -9.96 -1.16
CA GLU A 393 17.39 -10.63 -0.91
C GLU A 393 17.30 -11.89 -0.03
N VAL A 394 18.42 -12.60 0.07
CA VAL A 394 18.62 -13.74 0.98
C VAL A 394 19.46 -13.30 2.18
N GLY A 395 19.35 -13.98 3.32
CA GLY A 395 20.14 -13.66 4.52
C GLY A 395 19.63 -12.48 5.35
N VAL A 396 18.43 -11.98 5.03
CA VAL A 396 17.83 -10.80 5.69
C VAL A 396 17.21 -11.10 7.06
N ALA A 397 17.17 -12.36 7.49
CA ALA A 397 16.70 -12.76 8.81
C ALA A 397 17.49 -13.97 9.31
N ASP A 398 17.63 -14.09 10.64
CA ASP A 398 18.30 -15.22 11.29
C ASP A 398 17.34 -16.40 11.46
N ILE A 399 17.11 -17.11 10.36
CA ILE A 399 16.23 -18.28 10.32
C ILE A 399 17.10 -19.55 10.35
N PRO A 400 16.97 -20.40 11.39
CA PRO A 400 17.63 -21.71 11.42
C PRO A 400 17.28 -22.54 10.18
N VAL A 401 18.26 -23.25 9.61
CA VAL A 401 18.04 -23.98 8.35
C VAL A 401 17.02 -25.10 8.54
N GLU A 402 17.02 -25.71 9.72
CA GLU A 402 16.11 -26.77 10.16
C GLU A 402 14.65 -26.32 10.28
N SER A 403 14.38 -25.03 10.48
CA SER A 403 13.01 -24.51 10.60
C SER A 403 12.39 -24.18 9.23
N VAL A 404 13.16 -24.16 8.15
CA VAL A 404 12.67 -23.79 6.81
C VAL A 404 11.92 -24.96 6.17
N VAL A 405 10.60 -24.84 6.06
CA VAL A 405 9.72 -25.83 5.40
C VAL A 405 9.70 -25.64 3.88
N HIS A 406 9.64 -24.39 3.42
CA HIS A 406 9.68 -24.08 1.97
C HIS A 406 10.62 -22.91 1.69
N LYS A 407 11.34 -23.01 0.57
CA LYS A 407 12.24 -21.98 0.05
C LYS A 407 12.06 -21.85 -1.45
N LYS A 408 11.77 -20.65 -1.96
CA LYS A 408 11.78 -20.38 -3.41
C LYS A 408 12.77 -19.28 -3.75
N VAL A 409 13.63 -19.60 -4.70
CA VAL A 409 14.68 -18.74 -5.24
C VAL A 409 14.49 -18.68 -6.76
N GLY A 410 13.80 -17.66 -7.28
CA GLY A 410 13.65 -17.49 -8.73
C GLY A 410 12.66 -16.38 -9.13
N ALA A 411 12.74 -15.93 -10.39
CA ALA A 411 11.95 -14.83 -10.98
C ALA A 411 10.46 -15.15 -11.26
N SER A 412 9.92 -16.22 -10.68
CA SER A 412 8.52 -16.63 -10.92
C SER A 412 7.63 -16.21 -9.75
N SER A 413 6.55 -15.50 -10.09
CA SER A 413 5.53 -14.92 -9.23
C SER A 413 5.40 -15.60 -7.87
N LEU A 414 5.65 -14.83 -6.81
CA LEU A 414 4.96 -15.05 -5.54
C LEU A 414 3.54 -14.56 -5.73
N SER A 415 2.66 -15.08 -4.90
CA SER A 415 1.25 -14.88 -5.07
C SER A 415 0.60 -14.83 -3.69
N ALA A 416 -0.44 -14.00 -3.58
CA ALA A 416 -0.96 -13.50 -2.32
C ALA A 416 -1.27 -14.61 -1.31
N SER A 417 -0.63 -14.55 -0.14
CA SER A 417 -1.02 -15.37 1.00
C SER A 417 -2.25 -14.75 1.66
N GLN A 418 -3.26 -15.58 1.92
CA GLN A 418 -4.50 -15.15 2.56
C GLN A 418 -4.33 -15.30 4.08
N LEU A 419 -4.24 -14.20 4.83
CA LEU A 419 -4.14 -14.22 6.30
C LEU A 419 -5.47 -14.54 6.98
N ALA A 420 -6.58 -14.64 6.21
CA ALA A 420 -7.85 -15.18 6.67
C ALA A 420 -7.94 -16.69 6.36
N ASN A 421 -7.90 -17.53 7.40
CA ASN A 421 -7.99 -19.01 7.39
C ASN A 421 -6.67 -19.79 7.22
N GLY A 422 -5.50 -19.18 7.45
CA GLY A 422 -4.25 -19.92 7.64
C GLY A 422 -3.78 -20.73 6.42
N ARG A 423 -3.97 -20.22 5.20
CA ARG A 423 -3.59 -20.92 3.96
C ARG A 423 -2.66 -20.07 3.10
N ILE A 424 -1.54 -20.65 2.71
CA ILE A 424 -0.72 -20.14 1.59
C ILE A 424 -1.45 -20.52 0.31
N CYS A 425 -2.06 -19.54 -0.35
CA CYS A 425 -2.59 -19.71 -1.69
C CYS A 425 -1.52 -19.27 -2.67
N ASP A 426 -0.98 -20.21 -3.44
CA ASP A 426 -0.39 -19.84 -4.71
C ASP A 426 -1.54 -19.29 -5.57
N LEU A 427 -1.45 -18.08 -6.15
CA LEU A 427 -2.36 -17.54 -7.18
C LEU A 427 -2.21 -18.36 -8.49
N ARG A 428 -2.25 -19.68 -8.38
CA ARG A 428 -3.01 -20.49 -9.31
C ARG A 428 -4.46 -20.23 -8.90
N LEU A 429 -5.12 -19.30 -9.60
CA LEU A 429 -6.53 -18.92 -9.37
C LEU A 429 -7.32 -20.06 -8.74
N ASN A 430 -7.48 -19.97 -7.42
CA ASN A 430 -8.15 -21.01 -6.68
C ASN A 430 -9.61 -20.91 -7.10
N LYS A 431 -10.24 -22.02 -7.53
CA LYS A 431 -11.63 -22.04 -8.06
C LYS A 431 -12.66 -21.31 -7.17
N ARG A 432 -12.33 -21.06 -5.90
CA ARG A 432 -13.14 -20.33 -4.92
C ARG A 432 -13.09 -18.80 -5.04
N MET A 433 -12.02 -18.21 -5.60
CA MET A 433 -11.92 -16.75 -5.74
C MET A 433 -12.79 -16.21 -6.88
N VAL A 434 -12.88 -16.94 -8.00
CA VAL A 434 -13.69 -16.56 -9.16
C VAL A 434 -15.18 -16.84 -8.93
N ALA A 435 -15.52 -17.83 -8.10
CA ALA A 435 -16.91 -18.20 -7.84
C ALA A 435 -17.64 -17.27 -6.85
N ALA A 436 -16.96 -16.32 -6.21
CA ALA A 436 -17.53 -15.45 -5.19
C ALA A 436 -18.12 -14.13 -5.75
N GLU A 437 -17.83 -13.77 -6.99
CA GLU A 437 -18.34 -12.55 -7.62
C GLU A 437 -19.13 -12.91 -8.89
N GLY A 438 -20.41 -12.53 -8.88
CA GLY A 438 -21.47 -13.07 -9.72
C GLY A 438 -21.51 -12.64 -11.18
N ASP A 439 -20.38 -12.37 -11.84
CA ASP A 439 -20.35 -12.17 -13.29
C ASP A 439 -19.90 -13.47 -13.98
N SER A 440 -20.87 -14.14 -14.62
CA SER A 440 -20.66 -15.36 -15.40
C SER A 440 -19.66 -15.10 -16.54
N LEU A 441 -18.67 -15.99 -16.71
CA LEU A 441 -17.73 -16.03 -17.85
C LEU A 441 -18.40 -15.95 -19.23
N ASP A 442 -19.71 -16.25 -19.31
CA ASP A 442 -20.53 -16.17 -20.53
C ASP A 442 -20.69 -14.74 -21.10
N THR A 443 -20.48 -13.67 -20.33
CA THR A 443 -20.64 -12.28 -20.84
C THR A 443 -19.44 -11.76 -21.62
N ILE A 444 -18.27 -12.38 -21.49
CA ILE A 444 -17.04 -11.94 -22.18
C ILE A 444 -17.08 -12.29 -23.68
N ASP A 445 -17.68 -13.43 -24.03
CA ASP A 445 -17.76 -13.91 -25.42
C ASP A 445 -18.78 -13.14 -26.28
N ALA A 446 -19.70 -12.38 -25.66
CA ALA A 446 -20.77 -11.68 -26.37
C ALA A 446 -20.37 -10.29 -26.94
N GLN A 447 -19.22 -9.72 -26.56
CA GLN A 447 -18.88 -8.32 -26.90
C GLN A 447 -17.52 -8.12 -27.60
N TYR A 448 -16.71 -9.17 -27.78
CA TYR A 448 -15.41 -9.07 -28.44
C TYR A 448 -15.52 -9.43 -29.94
N VAL A 449 -15.30 -8.45 -30.82
CA VAL A 449 -15.22 -8.67 -32.27
C VAL A 449 -13.76 -8.56 -32.72
N ASP A 450 -13.11 -9.69 -32.95
CA ASP A 450 -11.78 -9.74 -33.57
C ASP A 450 -11.89 -9.52 -35.09
N SER A 451 -11.65 -8.29 -35.53
CA SER A 451 -11.68 -7.92 -36.96
C SER A 451 -10.64 -8.64 -37.82
N ARG A 452 -9.63 -9.30 -37.22
CA ARG A 452 -8.59 -10.05 -37.94
C ARG A 452 -8.99 -11.50 -38.24
N LYS A 453 -10.01 -12.03 -37.57
CA LYS A 453 -10.57 -13.36 -37.87
C LYS A 453 -11.87 -13.19 -38.66
N LYS A 454 -11.83 -13.42 -39.97
CA LYS A 454 -13.04 -13.60 -40.81
C LYS A 454 -13.75 -14.92 -40.51
N THR A 455 -13.96 -15.27 -39.25
CA THR A 455 -14.63 -16.49 -38.84
C THR A 455 -15.28 -16.26 -37.49
N THR A 456 -16.61 -16.31 -37.45
CA THR A 456 -17.41 -16.41 -36.23
C THR A 456 -16.97 -17.65 -35.47
N MET A 457 -16.46 -17.47 -34.24
CA MET A 457 -16.28 -18.58 -33.31
C MET A 457 -17.66 -19.03 -32.82
N ASN A 458 -18.13 -20.19 -33.29
CA ASN A 458 -19.22 -20.91 -32.64
C ASN A 458 -18.63 -21.68 -31.46
N CYS A 459 -18.77 -21.16 -30.25
CA CYS A 459 -18.50 -21.89 -29.01
C CYS A 459 -19.84 -22.23 -28.35
N SER A 460 -20.04 -23.52 -28.05
CA SER A 460 -21.25 -24.06 -27.44
C SER A 460 -21.32 -23.66 -25.96
N ALA A 461 -22.49 -23.18 -25.54
CA ALA A 461 -22.80 -22.76 -24.19
C ALA A 461 -22.67 -23.92 -23.18
N ILE A 462 -21.88 -23.71 -22.12
CA ILE A 462 -21.93 -24.54 -20.91
C ILE A 462 -22.95 -23.89 -19.98
N ALA A 463 -24.21 -24.31 -20.09
CA ALA A 463 -25.24 -23.90 -19.16
C ALA A 463 -24.95 -24.49 -17.76
N ILE A 464 -24.72 -23.63 -16.77
CA ILE A 464 -24.78 -24.00 -15.35
C ILE A 464 -26.10 -23.46 -14.78
N GLU A 465 -27.02 -24.38 -14.48
CA GLU A 465 -28.34 -24.08 -13.95
C GLU A 465 -28.29 -23.29 -12.64
N ARG A 466 -29.08 -22.20 -12.60
CA ARG A 466 -29.46 -21.44 -11.41
C ARG A 466 -30.11 -22.35 -10.37
N ARG A 467 -29.47 -22.58 -9.22
CA ARG A 467 -30.14 -22.91 -7.95
C ARG A 467 -29.17 -22.84 -6.77
N LEU A 468 -29.36 -21.85 -5.89
CA LEU A 468 -29.19 -21.87 -4.41
C LEU A 468 -29.09 -20.40 -3.92
N LYS A 469 -30.18 -19.81 -3.41
CA LYS A 469 -30.56 -19.76 -1.98
C LYS A 469 -29.37 -19.48 -1.05
N VAL A 470 -29.20 -18.18 -0.80
CA VAL A 470 -28.36 -17.60 0.25
C VAL A 470 -28.99 -17.92 1.61
N ILE A 471 -28.24 -18.60 2.48
CA ILE A 471 -28.36 -18.43 3.93
C ILE A 471 -27.02 -17.86 4.36
N VAL A 472 -27.07 -16.63 4.88
CA VAL A 472 -25.96 -15.90 5.48
C VAL A 472 -25.78 -16.45 6.90
N ASP A 473 -24.55 -16.80 7.24
CA ASP A 473 -23.91 -16.44 8.52
C ASP A 473 -22.38 -16.49 8.33
#